data_AF-A0A090WS06-F1
#
_entry.id   AF-A0A090WS06-F1
#
_cell.length_a   1.000
_cell.length_b   1.000
_cell.length_c   1.000
_cell.angle_alpha   90.00
_cell.angle_beta   90.00
_cell.angle_gamma   90.00
#
_symmetry.space_group_name_H-M   'P 1'
#
loop_
_entity.id
_entity.type
_entity.pdbx_description
1 polymer ?
#
loop_
_entity_poly.entity_id
_entity_poly.type
_entity_poly.pdbx_seq_one_letter_code
_entity_poly.pdbx_strand_id
1 'polypeptide(L)'
;MCFFVVLFFPGFSNAQDQAANWYFGFNAGVNFNDGGGVNSLTDGALSTNEGCSVISNKKGELLFYTNGVNVWDRNHNIMPNGNGLNGHPSSTQSAVIVPKPNSDTIYYIFTIIDFFKAEGYNTQKSI
;
A
#
# COMPACT_ATOMS: atom_id res chain seq x y z
N MET A 1 40.52 -39.24 8.46
CA MET A 1 39.13 -38.80 8.19
C MET A 1 39.12 -37.28 8.39
N CYS A 2 39.12 -36.49 7.31
CA CYS A 2 39.07 -35.03 7.40
C CYS A 2 37.63 -34.58 7.66
N PHE A 3 37.42 -33.81 8.73
CA PHE A 3 36.13 -33.22 9.04
C PHE A 3 35.99 -31.90 8.27
N PHE A 4 34.99 -31.80 7.40
CA PHE A 4 34.66 -30.58 6.66
C PHE A 4 33.69 -29.74 7.51
N VAL A 5 34.11 -28.56 7.95
CA VAL A 5 33.24 -27.62 8.69
C VAL A 5 32.61 -26.67 7.68
N VAL A 6 31.29 -26.73 7.54
CA VAL A 6 30.51 -25.77 6.73
C VAL A 6 30.08 -24.63 7.65
N LEU A 7 30.66 -23.44 7.45
CA LEU A 7 30.24 -22.21 8.13
C LEU A 7 29.05 -21.60 7.39
N PHE A 8 27.88 -21.61 8.03
CA PHE A 8 26.70 -20.86 7.58
C PHE A 8 26.88 -19.39 7.96
N PHE A 9 27.20 -18.52 7.00
CA PHE A 9 27.12 -17.07 7.20
C PHE A 9 25.65 -16.64 7.16
N PRO A 10 25.14 -15.90 8.16
CA PRO A 10 23.83 -15.28 8.04
C PRO A 10 23.90 -14.20 6.95
N GLY A 11 23.12 -14.37 5.88
CA GLY A 11 22.93 -13.32 4.89
C GLY A 11 22.12 -12.17 5.48
N PHE A 12 22.56 -10.93 5.26
CA PHE A 12 21.76 -9.76 5.58
C PHE A 12 20.50 -9.75 4.70
N SER A 13 19.33 -9.80 5.32
CA SER A 13 18.06 -9.57 4.64
C SER A 13 17.70 -8.10 4.77
N ASN A 14 17.64 -7.37 3.66
CA ASN A 14 17.05 -6.04 3.66
C ASN A 14 15.53 -6.21 3.71
N ALA A 15 14.86 -5.51 4.62
CA ALA A 15 13.42 -5.32 4.51
C ALA A 15 13.14 -4.48 3.25
N GLN A 16 11.95 -4.63 2.67
CA GLN A 16 11.58 -3.92 1.45
C GLN A 16 10.92 -2.59 1.82
N ASP A 17 11.50 -1.46 1.39
CA ASP A 17 11.01 -0.11 1.73
C ASP A 17 9.65 0.24 1.11
N GLN A 18 9.02 -0.69 0.39
CA GLN A 18 7.66 -0.52 -0.14
C GLN A 18 6.61 -0.24 0.95
N ALA A 19 6.92 -0.53 2.22
CA ALA A 19 6.10 -0.20 3.39
C ALA A 19 6.63 1.00 4.21
N ALA A 20 7.52 1.83 3.66
CA ALA A 20 8.12 2.96 4.39
C ALA A 20 7.11 4.04 4.78
N ASN A 21 6.09 4.29 3.95
CA ASN A 21 5.04 5.28 4.23
C ASN A 21 3.74 4.60 4.59
N TRP A 22 3.11 5.05 5.67
CA TRP A 22 1.78 4.60 6.09
C TRP A 22 0.89 5.83 6.21
N TYR A 23 -0.23 5.83 5.51
CA TYR A 23 -1.32 6.79 5.66
C TYR A 23 -2.57 6.04 6.08
N PHE A 24 -3.27 6.52 7.10
CA PHE A 24 -4.39 5.80 7.71
C PHE A 24 -5.32 6.73 8.49
N GLY A 25 -6.50 6.22 8.83
CA GLY A 25 -7.46 6.93 9.68
C GLY A 25 -7.89 8.28 9.09
N PHE A 26 -7.72 9.34 9.89
CA PHE A 26 -8.16 10.70 9.56
C PHE A 26 -6.95 11.60 9.30
N ASN A 27 -6.54 11.70 8.03
CA ASN A 27 -5.44 12.56 7.56
C ASN A 27 -4.08 12.31 8.24
N ALA A 28 -3.92 11.15 8.88
CA ALA A 28 -2.73 10.79 9.63
C ALA A 28 -1.78 9.93 8.78
N GLY A 29 -0.50 9.99 9.11
CA GLY A 29 0.47 9.05 8.59
C GLY A 29 1.74 8.97 9.43
N VAL A 30 2.57 7.99 9.08
CA VAL A 30 3.92 7.81 9.59
C VAL A 30 4.87 7.40 8.46
N ASN A 31 6.12 7.83 8.56
CA ASN A 31 7.21 7.39 7.70
C ASN A 31 8.28 6.69 8.53
N PHE A 32 8.68 5.49 8.10
CA PHE A 32 9.79 4.73 8.65
C PHE A 32 11.04 5.00 7.81
N ASN A 33 12.08 5.54 8.43
CA ASN A 33 13.33 5.88 7.78
C ASN A 33 14.35 4.72 7.89
N ASP A 34 15.29 4.64 6.95
CA ASP A 34 16.36 3.61 6.88
C ASP A 34 17.22 3.49 8.14
N GLY A 35 17.21 4.50 9.02
CA GLY A 35 17.89 4.51 10.32
C GLY A 35 17.06 3.95 11.49
N GLY A 36 15.87 3.39 11.24
CA GLY A 36 14.94 2.92 12.27
C GLY A 36 14.14 4.03 12.96
N GLY A 37 14.30 5.28 12.53
CA GLY A 37 13.52 6.42 13.02
C GLY A 37 12.12 6.47 12.43
N VAL A 38 11.16 6.98 13.19
CA VAL A 38 9.76 7.15 12.76
C VAL A 38 9.39 8.62 12.80
N ASN A 39 8.90 9.15 11.68
CA ASN A 39 8.40 10.51 11.56
C ASN A 39 6.87 10.51 11.43
N SER A 40 6.20 11.43 12.12
CA SER A 40 4.76 11.67 11.90
C SER A 40 4.55 12.45 10.60
N LEU A 41 3.55 12.04 9.82
CA LEU A 41 3.07 12.73 8.63
C LEU A 41 1.66 13.29 8.91
N THR A 42 1.42 14.53 8.51
CA THR A 42 0.14 15.23 8.74
C THR A 42 -0.48 15.76 7.44
N ASP A 43 0.03 15.29 6.30
CA ASP A 43 -0.34 15.72 4.94
C ASP A 43 -1.24 14.70 4.22
N GLY A 44 -1.66 13.64 4.90
CA GLY A 44 -2.54 12.62 4.33
C GLY A 44 -3.87 13.21 3.89
N ALA A 45 -4.32 12.85 2.68
CA ALA A 45 -5.62 13.29 2.14
C ALA A 45 -6.75 12.27 2.39
N LEU A 46 -6.41 11.04 2.77
CA LEU A 46 -7.44 10.04 3.06
C LEU A 46 -8.11 10.31 4.41
N SER A 47 -9.39 10.00 4.47
CA SER A 47 -10.20 9.94 5.70
C SER A 47 -11.05 8.68 5.64
N THR A 48 -10.86 7.77 6.59
CA THR A 48 -11.57 6.49 6.65
C THR A 48 -11.58 5.94 8.08
N ASN A 49 -12.62 5.17 8.44
CA ASN A 49 -12.73 4.57 9.75
C ASN A 49 -11.90 3.29 9.89
N GLU A 50 -11.76 2.55 8.79
CA GLU A 50 -11.18 1.20 8.81
C GLU A 50 -10.05 1.06 7.77
N GLY A 51 -10.27 0.28 6.70
CA GLY A 51 -9.20 -0.12 5.81
C GLY A 51 -8.63 1.02 4.98
N CYS A 52 -7.32 0.97 4.81
CA CYS A 52 -6.54 1.73 3.85
C CYS A 52 -5.39 0.87 3.31
N SER A 53 -4.86 1.24 2.15
CA SER A 53 -3.67 0.59 1.58
C SER A 53 -2.74 1.65 1.01
N VAL A 54 -1.44 1.48 1.22
CA VAL A 54 -0.40 2.43 0.85
C VAL A 54 0.73 1.64 0.22
N ILE A 55 1.35 2.19 -0.83
CA ILE A 55 2.53 1.57 -1.44
C ILE A 55 3.60 2.63 -1.69
N SER A 56 4.84 2.26 -1.35
CA SER A 56 6.05 3.00 -1.69
C SER A 56 6.86 2.21 -2.73
N ASN A 57 7.80 2.87 -3.39
CA ASN A 57 8.74 2.18 -4.28
C ASN A 57 9.86 1.49 -3.49
N LYS A 58 10.78 0.84 -4.20
CA LYS A 58 11.94 0.13 -3.63
C LYS A 58 12.93 1.02 -2.85
N LYS A 59 12.74 2.35 -2.87
CA LYS A 59 13.55 3.34 -2.16
C LYS A 59 12.77 4.05 -1.03
N GLY A 60 11.58 3.54 -0.70
CA GLY A 60 10.73 4.15 0.33
C GLY A 60 10.02 5.43 -0.09
N GLU A 61 10.05 5.80 -1.37
CA GLU A 61 9.29 6.96 -1.84
C GLU A 61 7.82 6.59 -2.03
N LEU A 62 6.91 7.39 -1.47
CA LEU A 62 5.47 7.21 -1.65
C LEU A 62 5.12 7.19 -3.14
N LEU A 63 4.32 6.21 -3.56
CA LEU A 63 3.75 6.14 -4.90
C LEU A 63 2.30 6.60 -4.89
N PHE A 64 1.46 5.91 -4.12
CA PHE A 64 0.04 6.21 -3.96
C PHE A 64 -0.55 5.46 -2.76
N TYR A 65 -1.76 5.85 -2.37
CA TYR A 65 -2.53 5.22 -1.30
C TYR A 65 -4.03 5.32 -1.56
N THR A 66 -4.83 4.51 -0.88
CA THR A 66 -6.26 4.42 -1.10
C THR A 66 -7.02 4.04 0.17
N ASN A 67 -8.28 4.48 0.26
CA ASN A 67 -9.25 4.02 1.24
C ASN A 67 -10.26 3.00 0.63
N GLY A 68 -9.96 2.48 -0.56
CA GLY A 68 -10.83 1.59 -1.32
C GLY A 68 -11.87 2.27 -2.21
N VAL A 69 -12.08 3.59 -2.07
CA VAL A 69 -12.99 4.38 -2.93
C VAL A 69 -12.20 5.36 -3.80
N ASN A 70 -11.26 6.06 -3.18
CA ASN A 70 -10.37 7.04 -3.82
C ASN A 70 -8.92 6.56 -3.75
N VAL A 71 -8.14 6.88 -4.78
CA VAL A 71 -6.71 6.64 -4.86
C VAL A 71 -6.03 7.99 -5.00
N TRP A 72 -5.12 8.29 -4.06
CA TRP A 72 -4.33 9.51 -4.04
C TRP A 72 -2.89 9.22 -4.44
N ASP A 73 -2.31 10.11 -5.24
CA ASP A 73 -0.92 10.03 -5.66
C ASP A 73 0.04 10.47 -4.55
N ARG A 74 1.34 10.45 -4.87
CA ARG A 74 2.41 10.92 -3.98
C ARG A 74 2.33 12.38 -3.58
N ASN A 75 1.55 13.19 -4.31
CA ASN A 75 1.32 14.60 -4.04
C ASN A 75 -0.02 14.82 -3.31
N HIS A 76 -0.66 13.74 -2.85
CA HIS A 76 -1.94 13.73 -2.14
C HIS A 76 -3.13 14.22 -2.98
N ASN A 77 -3.01 14.19 -4.30
CA ASN A 77 -4.09 14.49 -5.23
C ASN A 77 -4.76 13.20 -5.70
N ILE A 78 -6.07 13.25 -5.99
CA ILE A 78 -6.76 12.08 -6.57
C ILE A 78 -6.13 11.74 -7.93
N MET A 79 -5.73 10.49 -8.12
CA MET A 79 -5.18 10.01 -9.38
C MET A 79 -6.23 10.07 -10.51
N PRO A 80 -5.81 10.26 -11.78
CA PRO A 80 -6.70 10.05 -12.92
C PRO A 80 -7.40 8.69 -12.82
N ASN A 81 -8.72 8.66 -12.99
CA ASN A 81 -9.58 7.48 -12.82
C ASN A 81 -9.57 6.82 -11.43
N GLY A 82 -8.87 7.41 -10.46
CA GLY A 82 -8.69 6.91 -9.10
C GLY A 82 -9.86 7.15 -8.15
N ASN A 83 -10.97 7.74 -8.61
CA ASN A 83 -12.20 7.89 -7.83
C ASN A 83 -13.23 6.82 -8.24
N GLY A 84 -14.16 6.53 -7.34
CA GLY A 84 -15.30 5.64 -7.57
C GLY A 84 -14.87 4.18 -7.70
N LEU A 85 -13.84 3.75 -6.96
CA LEU A 85 -13.60 2.34 -6.74
C LEU A 85 -14.73 1.75 -5.89
N ASN A 86 -14.86 0.42 -5.89
CA ASN A 86 -16.01 -0.26 -5.29
C ASN A 86 -15.83 -0.58 -3.81
N GLY A 87 -14.75 -0.14 -3.16
CA GLY A 87 -14.55 -0.32 -1.73
C GLY A 87 -15.54 0.46 -0.86
N HIS A 88 -15.45 0.26 0.45
CA HIS A 88 -16.23 0.97 1.45
C HIS A 88 -15.35 1.39 2.64
N PRO A 89 -15.53 2.60 3.20
CA PRO A 89 -14.72 3.10 4.33
C PRO A 89 -14.93 2.35 5.65
N SER A 90 -16.01 1.56 5.77
CA SER A 90 -16.28 0.65 6.90
C SER A 90 -15.99 -0.82 6.57
N SER A 91 -15.08 -1.08 5.64
CA SER A 91 -14.53 -2.41 5.43
C SER A 91 -13.16 -2.52 6.09
N THR A 92 -12.97 -3.57 6.90
CA THR A 92 -11.72 -3.82 7.64
C THR A 92 -10.51 -3.96 6.72
N GLN A 93 -10.75 -4.39 5.48
CA GLN A 93 -9.78 -4.39 4.39
C GLN A 93 -10.40 -3.80 3.12
N SER A 94 -10.52 -2.47 3.07
CA SER A 94 -11.13 -1.74 1.95
C SER A 94 -10.39 -1.93 0.61
N ALA A 95 -9.08 -2.14 0.65
CA ALA A 95 -8.25 -2.40 -0.53
C ALA A 95 -6.94 -3.14 -0.23
N VAL A 96 -6.38 -3.79 -1.25
CA VAL A 96 -5.02 -4.31 -1.28
C VAL A 96 -4.34 -3.90 -2.57
N ILE A 97 -3.14 -3.32 -2.46
CA ILE A 97 -2.29 -2.95 -3.59
C ILE A 97 -1.28 -4.08 -3.84
N VAL A 98 -1.21 -4.58 -5.07
CA VAL A 98 -0.30 -5.66 -5.47
C VAL A 98 0.51 -5.24 -6.69
N PRO A 99 1.86 -5.25 -6.65
CA PRO A 99 2.67 -4.99 -7.83
C PRO A 99 2.49 -6.11 -8.87
N LYS A 100 2.37 -5.74 -10.14
CA LYS A 100 2.33 -6.72 -11.23
C LYS A 100 3.70 -7.40 -11.36
N PRO A 101 3.78 -8.75 -11.36
CA PRO A 101 5.03 -9.43 -11.62
C PRO A 101 5.68 -8.98 -12.93
N ASN A 102 7.00 -8.80 -12.89
CA ASN A 102 7.82 -8.34 -14.02
C ASN A 102 7.43 -6.94 -14.54
N SER A 103 6.89 -6.07 -13.70
CA SER A 103 6.69 -4.66 -13.99
C SER A 103 7.07 -3.82 -12.78
N ASP A 104 7.86 -2.77 -13.00
CA ASP A 104 8.17 -1.77 -11.96
C ASP A 104 7.16 -0.61 -11.93
N THR A 105 6.18 -0.59 -12.84
CA THR A 105 5.27 0.55 -13.04
C THR A 105 3.78 0.21 -12.94
N ILE A 106 3.42 -1.08 -12.95
CA ILE A 106 2.01 -1.50 -12.95
C ILE A 106 1.67 -2.13 -11.60
N TYR A 107 0.56 -1.67 -11.03
CA TYR A 107 0.01 -2.14 -9.77
C TYR A 107 -1.48 -2.44 -9.94
N TYR A 108 -1.96 -3.45 -9.23
CA TYR A 108 -3.38 -3.78 -9.14
C TYR A 108 -3.93 -3.35 -7.80
N ILE A 109 -5.13 -2.79 -7.80
CA ILE A 109 -5.90 -2.51 -6.59
C ILE A 109 -7.09 -3.46 -6.56
N PHE A 110 -7.12 -4.32 -5.56
CA PHE A 110 -8.26 -5.17 -5.26
C PHE A 110 -9.07 -4.52 -4.15
N THR A 111 -10.37 -4.34 -4.35
CA THR A 111 -11.27 -3.78 -3.35
C THR A 111 -12.32 -4.78 -2.94
N ILE A 112 -12.69 -4.80 -1.66
CA ILE A 112 -13.84 -5.56 -1.18
C ILE A 112 -15.07 -4.67 -1.33
N ILE A 113 -16.07 -5.17 -2.04
CA ILE A 113 -17.30 -4.42 -2.32
C ILE A 113 -18.15 -4.27 -1.08
N ASP A 114 -18.80 -3.12 -0.94
CA ASP A 114 -19.95 -2.98 -0.05
C ASP A 114 -21.01 -4.01 -0.45
N PHE A 115 -21.59 -4.71 0.53
CA PHE A 115 -22.61 -5.73 0.32
C PHE A 115 -23.81 -5.19 -0.47
N PHE A 116 -24.12 -3.90 -0.31
CA PHE A 116 -25.20 -3.22 -1.06
C PHE A 116 -24.82 -2.84 -2.50
N LYS A 117 -23.54 -2.90 -2.86
CA LYS A 117 -23.02 -2.60 -4.21
C LYS A 117 -22.68 -3.88 -5.00
N ALA A 118 -22.94 -5.05 -4.41
CA ALA A 118 -22.51 -6.35 -4.91
C ALA A 118 -23.39 -6.97 -6.02
N GLU A 119 -24.48 -6.32 -6.41
CA GLU A 119 -25.29 -6.76 -7.56
C GLU A 119 -24.62 -6.37 -8.89
N GLY A 120 -23.61 -7.16 -9.26
CA GLY A 120 -22.99 -7.16 -10.58
C GLY A 120 -21.59 -6.54 -10.63
N TYR A 121 -20.68 -7.25 -11.29
CA TYR A 121 -19.40 -6.81 -11.86
C TYR A 121 -18.09 -7.12 -11.10
N ASN A 122 -17.14 -7.60 -11.92
CA ASN A 122 -15.82 -8.15 -11.63
C ASN A 122 -14.89 -7.16 -10.88
N THR A 123 -14.09 -7.72 -9.96
CA THR A 123 -13.33 -7.02 -8.90
C THR A 123 -11.98 -6.41 -9.33
N GLN A 124 -11.86 -5.90 -10.55
CA GLN A 124 -10.62 -5.24 -11.02
C GLN A 124 -10.92 -3.98 -11.83
N LYS A 125 -10.54 -2.82 -11.31
CA LYS A 125 -10.49 -1.56 -12.07
C LYS A 125 -9.01 -1.20 -12.25
N SER A 126 -8.52 -1.27 -13.48
CA SER A 126 -7.20 -0.73 -13.81
C SER A 126 -7.30 0.80 -13.84
N ILE A 127 -6.54 1.44 -12.98
CA ILE A 127 -6.22 2.87 -13.05
C ILE A 127 -5.01 3.10 -13.94
#